data_AF-A0A090U1H5-F1
#
_entry.id   AF-A0A090U1H5-F1
#
_cell.length_a   1.000
_cell.length_b   1.000
_cell.length_c   1.000
_cell.angle_alpha   90.00
_cell.angle_beta   90.00
_cell.angle_gamma   90.00
#
_symmetry.space_group_name_H-M   'P 1'
#
loop_
_entity.id
_entity.type
_entity.pdbx_description
1 polymer ?
#
loop_
_entity_poly.entity_id
_entity_poly.type
_entity_poly.pdbx_seq_one_letter_code
_entity_poly.pdbx_strand_id
1 'polypeptide(L)' 'MESLTLQPIQKVSGTVNLPGSKSVSNRALLLAALAEGTTTLTNLLDSDDIRHMLNALTNLALSISYLTTKLNVWSKV' A
#
# COMPACT_ATOMS: atom_id res chain seq x y z
N MET A 1 -16.52 0.35 -17.27
CA MET A 1 -15.35 1.24 -17.20
C MET A 1 -15.89 2.57 -16.71
N GLU A 2 -15.56 2.97 -15.49
CA GLU A 2 -15.98 4.28 -14.97
C GLU A 2 -15.19 5.38 -15.69
N SER A 3 -15.84 6.50 -15.98
CA SER A 3 -15.21 7.65 -16.61
C SER A 3 -15.48 8.91 -15.82
N LEU A 4 -14.48 9.77 -15.75
CA LEU A 4 -14.56 11.08 -15.14
C LEU A 4 -14.16 12.14 -16.17
N THR A 5 -15.12 12.95 -16.60
CA THR A 5 -14.86 14.06 -17.52
C THR A 5 -14.57 15.32 -16.71
N LEU A 6 -13.34 15.81 -16.81
CA LEU A 6 -12.94 17.06 -16.16
C LEU A 6 -13.27 18.25 -17.07
N GLN A 7 -13.96 19.25 -16.51
CA GLN A 7 -14.14 20.54 -17.18
C GLN A 7 -12.86 21.39 -17.06
N PRO A 8 -12.55 22.28 -18.02
CA PRO A 8 -11.42 23.19 -17.91
C PRO A 8 -11.51 24.05 -16.65
N ILE A 9 -10.38 24.17 -15.93
CA ILE A 9 -10.27 25.02 -14.74
C ILE A 9 -9.12 26.02 -14.93
N GLN A 10 -9.30 27.25 -14.46
CA GLN A 10 -8.29 28.32 -14.62
C GLN A 10 -7.16 28.26 -13.58
N LYS A 11 -7.45 27.80 -12.35
CA LYS A 11 -6.48 27.74 -11.26
C LYS A 11 -6.89 26.69 -10.21
N VAL A 12 -5.90 26.03 -9.61
CA VAL A 12 -6.05 25.20 -8.40
C VAL A 12 -5.22 25.79 -7.28
N SER A 13 -5.77 25.82 -6.07
CA SER A 13 -5.08 26.23 -4.86
C SER A 13 -5.62 25.44 -3.67
N GLY A 14 -4.74 25.01 -2.78
CA GLY A 14 -5.08 24.21 -1.61
C GLY A 14 -3.88 23.39 -1.16
N THR A 15 -4.06 22.65 -0.07
CA THR A 15 -3.08 21.71 0.48
C THR A 15 -3.65 20.30 0.38
N VAL A 16 -2.84 19.34 -0.05
CA VAL A 16 -3.22 17.93 -0.09
C VAL A 16 -2.28 17.12 0.77
N ASN A 17 -2.82 16.15 1.49
CA ASN A 17 -2.01 15.11 2.11
C ASN A 17 -1.68 14.09 1.03
N LEU A 18 -0.40 13.98 0.68
CA LEU A 18 0.03 13.00 -0.31
C LEU A 18 -0.12 11.59 0.27
N PRO A 19 -0.78 10.67 -0.46
CA PRO A 19 -0.84 9.28 -0.05
C PRO A 19 0.55 8.63 -0.17
N GLY A 20 0.69 7.40 0.33
CA GLY A 20 1.87 6.59 0.09
C GLY A 20 2.21 6.45 -1.40
N SER A 21 3.48 6.27 -1.72
CA SER A 21 3.90 6.01 -3.10
C SER A 21 3.63 4.55 -3.48
N LYS A 22 3.10 4.31 -4.68
CA LYS A 22 2.85 2.96 -5.20
C LYS A 22 4.12 2.11 -5.27
N SER A 23 5.18 2.65 -5.89
CA SER A 23 6.44 1.89 -6.07
C SER A 23 7.13 1.63 -4.73
N VAL A 24 7.07 2.58 -3.80
CA VAL A 24 7.61 2.40 -2.44
C VAL A 24 6.83 1.36 -1.68
N SER A 25 5.50 1.40 -1.73
CA SER A 25 4.62 0.43 -1.06
C SER A 25 4.87 -1.00 -1.55
N ASN A 26 4.97 -1.21 -2.86
CA ASN A 26 5.28 -2.52 -3.44
C ASN A 26 6.65 -3.04 -2.99
N ARG A 27 7.69 -2.19 -3.04
CA ARG A 27 9.03 -2.58 -2.59
C ARG A 27 9.07 -2.89 -1.10
N ALA A 28 8.42 -2.06 -0.28
CA ALA A 28 8.36 -2.24 1.16
C ALA A 28 7.67 -3.56 1.55
N LEU A 29 6.60 -3.93 0.86
CA LEU A 29 5.91 -5.23 1.07
C LEU A 29 6.81 -6.43 0.76
N LEU A 30 7.56 -6.38 -0.34
CA LEU A 30 8.49 -7.45 -0.70
C LEU A 30 9.65 -7.55 0.32
N LEU A 31 10.20 -6.41 0.76
CA LEU A 31 11.23 -6.39 1.80
C LEU A 31 10.70 -6.92 3.13
N ALA A 32 9.49 -6.53 3.53
CA ALA A 32 8.84 -7.01 4.75
C ALA A 32 8.56 -8.52 4.71
N ALA A 33 8.23 -9.06 3.53
CA ALA A 33 8.06 -10.49 3.33
C ALA A 33 9.37 -11.29 3.45
N LEU A 34 10.52 -10.66 3.17
CA LEU A 34 11.84 -11.29 3.24
C LEU A 34 12.54 -11.11 4.60
N ALA A 35 12.05 -10.18 5.42
CA ALA A 35 12.62 -9.91 6.74
C ALA A 35 12.18 -10.95 7.77
N GLU A 36 13.10 -11.42 8.62
CA GLU A 36 12.79 -12.32 9.72
C GLU A 36 11.94 -11.60 10.79
N GLY A 37 10.86 -12.26 11.24
CA GLY A 37 9.98 -11.74 12.29
C GLY A 37 8.88 -10.79 11.78
N THR A 38 8.54 -9.77 12.57
CA THR A 38 7.43 -8.84 12.28
C THR A 38 7.94 -7.50 11.78
N THR A 39 7.54 -7.12 10.57
CA THR A 39 7.77 -5.79 10.02
C THR A 39 6.48 -4.96 10.07
N THR A 40 6.56 -3.74 10.64
CA THR A 40 5.44 -2.79 10.65
C THR A 40 5.64 -1.71 9.58
N LEU A 41 4.75 -1.66 8.60
CA LEU A 41 4.69 -0.65 7.56
C LEU A 41 3.67 0.44 7.92
N THR A 42 4.02 1.69 7.64
CA THR A 42 3.17 2.87 7.85
C THR A 42 2.97 3.63 6.55
N ASN A 43 1.82 4.29 6.38
CA ASN A 43 1.51 5.07 5.18
C ASN A 43 1.63 4.25 3.87
N LEU A 44 1.21 2.98 3.95
CA LEU A 44 1.09 2.13 2.77
C LEU A 44 -0.02 2.68 1.88
N LEU A 45 0.22 2.75 0.56
CA LEU A 45 -0.80 3.21 -0.38
C LEU A 45 -1.99 2.25 -0.37
N ASP A 46 -3.20 2.78 -0.23
CA ASP A 46 -4.42 2.04 -0.55
C ASP A 46 -4.71 2.17 -2.04
N SER A 47 -4.37 1.14 -2.81
CA SER A 47 -4.69 1.04 -4.24
C SER A 47 -4.88 -0.41 -4.65
N ASP A 48 -5.50 -0.64 -5.81
CA ASP A 48 -5.75 -1.99 -6.31
C ASP A 48 -4.44 -2.77 -6.51
N ASP A 49 -3.40 -2.14 -7.06
CA ASP A 49 -2.06 -2.74 -7.18
C ASP A 49 -1.53 -3.29 -5.84
N ILE A 50 -1.70 -2.54 -4.74
CA ILE A 50 -1.22 -2.94 -3.41
C ILE A 50 -2.11 -4.04 -2.83
N ARG A 51 -3.44 -3.96 -3.01
CA ARG A 51 -4.37 -5.01 -2.58
C ARG A 51 -4.07 -6.34 -3.27
N HIS A 52 -3.75 -6.33 -4.57
CA HIS A 52 -3.32 -7.52 -5.30
C HIS A 52 -2.00 -8.09 -4.76
N MET A 53 -1.02 -7.24 -4.47
CA MET A 53 0.24 -7.67 -3.87
C MET A 53 0.02 -8.32 -2.49
N LEU A 54 -0.78 -7.71 -1.62
CA LEU A 54 -1.12 -8.26 -0.30
C LEU A 54 -1.82 -9.62 -0.40
N ASN A 55 -2.74 -9.77 -1.34
CA ASN A 55 -3.40 -11.05 -1.60
C ASN A 55 -2.40 -12.11 -2.07
N ALA A 56 -1.47 -11.76 -2.97
CA ALA A 56 -0.43 -12.66 -3.43
C ALA A 56 0.49 -13.10 -2.28
N LEU A 57 0.93 -12.17 -1.42
CA LEU A 57 1.74 -12.47 -0.24
C LEU A 57 0.99 -13.34 0.78
N THR A 58 -0.30 -13.10 0.99
CA THR A 58 -1.16 -13.93 1.85
C THR A 58 -1.27 -15.36 1.30
N ASN A 59 -1.39 -15.52 -0.03
CA ASN A 59 -1.41 -16.83 -0.69
C ASN A 59 -0.06 -17.56 -0.59
N LEU A 60 1.03 -16.83 -0.38
CA LEU A 60 2.37 -17.37 -0.07
C LEU A 60 2.56 -17.66 1.43
N ALA A 61 1.48 -17.73 2.21
CA ALA A 61 1.45 -18.06 3.64
C ALA A 61 2.09 -17.02 4.59
N LEU A 62 2.24 -15.76 4.14
CA LEU A 62 2.60 -14.66 5.02
C LEU A 62 1.40 -14.24 5.89
N SER A 63 1.65 -13.96 7.17
CA SER A 63 0.60 -13.47 8.07
C SER A 63 0.57 -11.95 8.06
N ILE A 64 -0.54 -11.38 7.59
CA ILE A 64 -0.71 -9.93 7.44
C ILE A 64 -1.86 -9.47 8.32
N SER A 65 -1.66 -8.40 9.08
CA SER A 65 -2.68 -7.79 9.93
C SER A 65 -2.65 -6.27 9.88
N TYR A 66 -3.83 -5.65 9.93
CA TYR A 66 -3.97 -4.19 9.99
C TYR A 66 -4.10 -3.74 11.44
N LEU A 67 -3.35 -2.69 11.81
CA LEU A 67 -3.48 -1.97 13.06
C LEU A 67 -3.71 -0.49 12.75
N THR A 68 -4.99 -0.10 12.70
CA THR A 68 -5.41 1.28 12.37
C THR A 68 -4.85 1.73 11.01
N THR A 69 -3.77 2.52 10.98
CA THR A 69 -3.09 3.01 9.77
C THR A 69 -1.79 2.28 9.45
N LYS A 70 -1.50 1.21 10.19
CA LYS A 70 -0.28 0.40 10.06
C LYS A 70 -0.62 -0.99 9.55
N LEU A 71 0.31 -1.58 8.80
CA LEU A 71 0.25 -2.96 8.36
C LEU A 71 1.40 -3.73 9.02
N ASN A 72 1.08 -4.81 9.71
CA ASN A 72 2.07 -5.77 10.17
C ASN A 72 2.16 -6.91 9.17
N VAL A 73 3.38 -7.21 8.73
CA VAL A 73 3.71 -8.38 7.92
C VAL A 73 4.63 -9.25 8.77
N TRP A 74 4.19 -10.47 9.04
CA TRP A 74 5.01 -11.46 9.72
C TRP A 74 5.46 -12.52 8.73
N SER A 75 6.77 -12.75 8.73
CA SER A 75 7.41 -13.73 7.88
C SER A 75 8.07 -14.85 8.69
N LYS A 76 7.97 -16.06 8.16
CA LYS A 76 8.64 -17.28 8.65
C LYS A 76 9.98 -17.55 7.98
N VAL A 77 10.37 -16.71 7.00
CA VAL A 77 11.69 -16.84 6.34
C VAL A 77 12.77 -16.90 7.40
#